data_AF-A0A369ZJW1-F1
#
_entry.id   AF-A0A369ZJW1-F1
#
_cell.length_a   1.000
_cell.length_b   1.000
_cell.length_c   1.000
_cell.angle_alpha   90.00
_cell.angle_beta   90.00
_cell.angle_gamma   90.00
#
_symmetry.space_group_name_H-M   'P 1'
#
loop_
_entity.id
_entity.type
_entity.pdbx_description
1 polymer ?
#
loop_
_entity_poly.entity_id
_entity_poly.type
_entity_poly.pdbx_seq_one_letter_code
_entity_poly.pdbx_strand_id
1 'polypeptide(L)'
;MSRVDYKTLKQRFLDDAYIWCQRKFYNGTIHKWSHDESDEWGGALHSFDGSFNTDIENLMLYVIYIILTAGRNPCGHKVILSDIDKILSQNRLDDLISMLKEEERQDFLYDLNLVLNNRDIEK
;
A
#
# COMPACT_ATOMS: atom_id res chain seq x y z
N MET A 1 -11.44 15.87 9.55
CA MET A 1 -11.55 15.00 8.36
C MET A 1 -11.78 13.58 8.86
N SER A 2 -12.71 12.81 8.27
CA SER A 2 -12.93 11.42 8.69
C SER A 2 -11.90 10.50 8.05
N ARG A 3 -11.39 9.53 8.82
CA ARG A 3 -10.51 8.46 8.35
C ARG A 3 -11.13 7.71 7.15
N VAL A 4 -10.31 7.27 6.21
CA VAL A 4 -10.70 6.38 5.10
C VAL A 4 -10.67 4.92 5.57
N ASP A 5 -11.73 4.16 5.28
CA ASP A 5 -11.80 2.74 5.62
C ASP A 5 -10.92 1.86 4.73
N TYR A 6 -10.52 0.69 5.24
CA TYR A 6 -9.57 -0.20 4.56
C TYR A 6 -10.02 -0.61 3.15
N LYS A 7 -11.31 -0.94 2.98
CA LYS A 7 -11.87 -1.35 1.69
C LYS A 7 -11.89 -0.18 0.71
N THR A 8 -12.32 1.00 1.16
CA THR A 8 -12.29 2.22 0.35
C THR A 8 -10.85 2.59 -0.04
N LEU A 9 -9.89 2.47 0.88
CA LEU A 9 -8.49 2.74 0.60
C LEU A 9 -7.91 1.77 -0.45
N LYS A 10 -8.18 0.47 -0.29
CA LYS A 10 -7.81 -0.58 -1.26
C LYS A 10 -8.37 -0.27 -2.65
N GLN A 11 -9.64 0.12 -2.74
CA GLN A 11 -10.26 0.51 -4.02
C GLN A 11 -9.58 1.75 -4.63
N ARG A 12 -9.40 2.83 -3.84
CA ARG A 12 -8.77 4.06 -4.33
C ARG A 12 -7.34 3.81 -4.82
N PHE A 13 -6.60 2.96 -4.13
CA PHE A 13 -5.24 2.60 -4.53
C PHE A 13 -5.22 1.85 -5.87
N LEU A 14 -6.11 0.88 -6.06
CA LEU A 14 -6.27 0.15 -7.32
C LEU A 14 -6.70 1.07 -8.47
N ASP A 15 -7.62 1.99 -8.20
CA ASP A 15 -8.08 2.97 -9.19
C ASP A 15 -6.94 3.92 -9.60
N ASP A 16 -6.11 4.36 -8.65
CA ASP A 16 -4.96 5.22 -8.96
C ASP A 16 -3.88 4.47 -9.76
N ALA A 17 -3.57 3.23 -9.39
CA ALA A 17 -2.66 2.37 -10.16
C ALA A 17 -3.17 2.16 -11.59
N TYR A 18 -4.48 1.98 -11.76
CA TYR A 18 -5.10 1.91 -13.10
C TYR A 18 -4.90 3.21 -13.89
N ILE A 19 -5.04 4.38 -13.26
CA ILE A 19 -4.76 5.68 -13.89
C ILE A 19 -3.29 5.77 -14.32
N TRP A 20 -2.35 5.30 -13.50
CA TRP A 20 -0.93 5.25 -13.87
C TRP A 20 -0.70 4.38 -15.12
N CYS A 21 -1.36 3.23 -15.22
CA CYS A 21 -1.36 2.44 -16.45
C CYS A 21 -1.95 3.22 -17.64
N GLN A 22 -3.07 3.92 -17.46
CA GLN A 22 -3.70 4.72 -18.53
C GLN A 22 -2.75 5.80 -19.07
N ARG A 23 -1.94 6.41 -18.22
CA ARG A 23 -0.95 7.44 -18.62
C ARG A 23 0.10 6.92 -19.60
N LYS A 24 0.27 5.60 -19.75
CA LYS A 24 1.15 5.00 -20.77
C LYS A 24 0.54 5.00 -22.17
N PHE A 25 -0.76 5.29 -22.31
CA PHE A 25 -1.48 5.29 -23.58
C PHE A 25 -1.68 6.73 -24.07
N TYR A 26 -0.80 7.21 -24.95
CA TYR A 26 -0.93 8.54 -25.52
C TYR A 26 -0.34 8.61 -26.94
N ASN A 27 -0.86 9.56 -27.73
CA ASN A 27 -0.47 9.77 -29.13
C ASN A 27 -0.59 8.50 -30.00
N GLY A 28 -1.63 7.69 -29.77
CA GLY A 28 -1.89 6.46 -30.51
C GLY A 28 -0.87 5.34 -30.28
N THR A 29 0.00 5.47 -29.27
CA THR A 29 1.08 4.52 -28.97
C THR A 29 1.06 4.14 -27.49
N ILE A 30 1.48 2.91 -27.18
CA ILE A 30 1.71 2.46 -25.80
C ILE A 30 3.19 2.68 -25.48
N HIS A 31 3.47 3.52 -24.49
CA HIS A 31 4.82 3.86 -24.08
C HIS A 31 5.31 2.92 -22.99
N LYS A 32 6.57 2.50 -23.07
CA LYS A 32 7.20 1.66 -22.04
C LYS A 32 7.37 2.47 -20.74
N TRP A 33 7.38 1.76 -19.63
CA TRP A 33 7.87 2.29 -18.36
C TRP A 33 9.38 2.56 -18.49
N SER A 34 9.82 3.76 -18.13
CA SER A 34 11.26 4.07 -18.13
C SER A 34 11.92 3.50 -16.88
N HIS A 35 13.25 3.36 -16.90
CA HIS A 35 13.99 2.84 -15.73
C HIS A 35 13.93 3.79 -14.52
N ASP A 36 13.70 5.08 -14.79
CA ASP A 36 13.61 6.14 -13.78
C ASP A 36 12.16 6.45 -13.38
N GLU A 37 11.18 5.73 -13.94
CA GLU A 37 9.76 5.88 -13.67
C GLU A 37 9.29 4.78 -12.70
N SER A 38 8.49 5.17 -11.72
CA SER A 38 7.78 4.20 -10.88
C SER A 38 6.79 3.40 -11.72
N ASP A 39 6.72 2.09 -11.51
CA ASP A 39 5.61 1.29 -12.04
C ASP A 39 4.26 1.77 -11.50
N GLU A 40 3.16 1.16 -11.94
CA GLU A 40 1.82 1.58 -11.54
C GLU A 40 1.61 1.58 -10.02
N TRP A 41 2.28 0.68 -9.30
CA TRP A 41 2.13 0.55 -7.85
C TRP A 41 2.98 1.56 -7.10
N GLY A 42 4.22 1.79 -7.55
CA GLY A 42 5.09 2.83 -7.00
C GLY A 42 4.56 4.23 -7.30
N GLY A 43 4.01 4.43 -8.51
CA GLY A 43 3.33 5.65 -8.90
C GLY A 43 2.10 5.89 -8.04
N ALA A 44 1.27 4.86 -7.85
CA ALA A 44 0.10 4.95 -6.99
C ALA A 44 0.50 5.27 -5.54
N LEU A 45 1.49 4.57 -4.98
CA LEU A 45 1.97 4.84 -3.64
C LEU A 45 2.42 6.29 -3.46
N HIS A 46 3.19 6.83 -4.41
CA HIS A 46 3.62 8.23 -4.39
C HIS A 46 2.45 9.22 -4.49
N SER A 47 1.36 8.89 -5.20
CA SER A 47 0.15 9.73 -5.23
C SER A 47 -0.49 9.92 -3.84
N PHE A 48 -0.24 8.99 -2.90
CA PHE A 48 -0.77 9.05 -1.53
C PHE A 48 0.21 9.66 -0.52
N ASP A 49 1.40 10.11 -0.93
CA ASP A 49 2.39 10.70 -0.02
C ASP A 49 1.81 11.92 0.72
N GLY A 50 1.85 11.86 2.06
CA GLY A 50 1.28 12.91 2.92
C GLY A 50 -0.26 13.00 2.93
N SER A 51 -0.96 12.06 2.30
CA SER A 51 -2.43 12.07 2.21
C SER A 51 -3.13 11.63 3.50
N PHE A 52 -2.41 10.97 4.41
CA PHE A 52 -2.98 10.45 5.65
C PHE A 52 -2.26 10.99 6.88
N ASN A 53 -3.06 11.39 7.88
CA ASN A 53 -2.56 11.94 9.14
C ASN A 53 -2.54 10.90 10.27
N THR A 54 -3.10 9.71 10.05
CA THR A 54 -3.18 8.66 11.07
C THR A 54 -2.28 7.49 10.71
N ASP A 55 -1.60 6.94 11.72
CA ASP A 55 -0.68 5.81 11.53
C ASP A 55 -1.41 4.55 11.04
N ILE A 56 -2.69 4.35 11.40
CA ILE A 56 -3.46 3.22 10.87
C ILE A 56 -3.72 3.34 9.37
N GLU A 57 -3.95 4.55 8.84
CA GLU A 57 -4.18 4.75 7.40
C GLU A 57 -2.90 4.51 6.61
N ASN A 58 -1.77 4.99 7.11
CA ASN A 58 -0.45 4.70 6.52
C ASN A 58 -0.15 3.20 6.59
N LEU A 59 -0.42 2.54 7.72
CA LEU A 59 -0.22 1.10 7.87
C LEU A 59 -1.10 0.31 6.89
N MET A 60 -2.38 0.68 6.76
CA MET A 60 -3.30 0.07 5.79
C MET A 60 -2.80 0.24 4.35
N LEU A 61 -2.36 1.45 3.97
CA LEU A 61 -1.80 1.75 2.65
C LEU A 61 -0.58 0.86 2.34
N TYR A 62 0.35 0.76 3.28
CA TYR A 62 1.57 -0.03 3.12
C TYR A 62 1.29 -1.53 3.00
N VAL A 63 0.34 -2.05 3.77
CA VAL A 63 -0.11 -3.44 3.63
C VAL A 63 -0.72 -3.69 2.24
N ILE A 64 -1.58 -2.79 1.75
CA ILE A 64 -2.16 -2.88 0.40
C ILE A 64 -1.06 -2.92 -0.67
N TYR A 65 -0.08 -2.00 -0.59
CA TYR A 65 1.03 -1.97 -1.53
C TYR A 65 1.85 -3.26 -1.53
N ILE A 66 2.19 -3.79 -0.35
CA ILE A 66 2.96 -5.04 -0.23
C ILE A 66 2.21 -6.21 -0.87
N ILE A 67 0.90 -6.34 -0.60
CA ILE A 67 0.07 -7.41 -1.17
C ILE A 67 -0.01 -7.30 -2.70
N LEU A 68 -0.24 -6.11 -3.24
CA LEU A 68 -0.41 -5.91 -4.69
C LEU A 68 0.90 -6.07 -5.48
N THR A 69 2.03 -5.72 -4.87
CA THR A 69 3.34 -5.92 -5.49
C THR A 69 3.81 -7.36 -5.41
N ALA A 70 3.42 -8.12 -4.37
CA ALA A 70 3.75 -9.54 -4.18
C ALA A 70 5.24 -9.84 -4.44
N GLY A 71 6.14 -8.95 -3.99
CA GLY A 71 7.59 -9.10 -4.13
C GLY A 71 8.18 -8.74 -5.50
N ARG A 72 7.37 -8.34 -6.50
CA ARG A 72 7.85 -7.94 -7.85
C ARG A 72 8.85 -6.77 -7.84
N ASN A 73 8.85 -5.97 -6.78
CA ASN A 73 9.84 -4.93 -6.53
C ASN A 73 10.54 -5.19 -5.18
N PRO A 74 11.64 -5.97 -5.14
CA PRO A 74 12.30 -6.34 -3.89
C PRO A 74 12.84 -5.17 -3.09
N CYS A 75 13.32 -4.10 -3.75
CA CYS A 75 13.82 -2.91 -3.08
C CYS A 75 12.67 -2.14 -2.43
N GLY A 76 11.61 -1.84 -3.18
CA GLY A 76 10.41 -1.17 -2.65
C GLY A 76 9.76 -1.98 -1.52
N HIS A 77 9.68 -3.30 -1.68
CA HIS A 77 9.14 -4.19 -0.66
C HIS A 77 9.90 -4.07 0.68
N LYS A 78 11.23 -4.05 0.65
CA LYS A 78 12.05 -3.89 1.87
C LYS A 78 11.85 -2.53 2.55
N VAL A 79 11.77 -1.45 1.75
CA VAL A 79 11.53 -0.10 2.27
C VAL A 79 10.18 -0.05 2.98
N ILE A 80 9.12 -0.51 2.32
CA ILE A 80 7.78 -0.46 2.89
C ILE A 80 7.61 -1.38 4.09
N LEU A 81 8.25 -2.56 4.11
CA LEU A 81 8.31 -3.38 5.33
C LEU A 81 8.99 -2.65 6.50
N SER A 82 10.04 -1.87 6.25
CA SER A 82 10.68 -1.05 7.27
C SER A 82 9.76 0.06 7.80
N ASP A 83 8.93 0.65 6.94
CA ASP A 83 7.94 1.65 7.35
C ASP A 83 6.81 1.03 8.17
N ILE A 84 6.38 -0.19 7.82
CA ILE A 84 5.45 -0.99 8.63
C ILE A 84 6.05 -1.26 10.02
N ASP A 85 7.29 -1.76 10.09
CA ASP A 85 7.97 -2.01 11.37
C ASP A 85 8.06 -0.74 12.22
N LYS A 86 8.37 0.40 11.59
CA LYS A 86 8.45 1.68 12.28
C LYS A 86 7.12 2.06 12.92
N ILE A 87 6.01 2.00 12.18
CA ILE A 87 4.67 2.29 12.72
C ILE A 87 4.34 1.36 13.89
N LEU A 88 4.59 0.06 13.74
CA LEU A 88 4.30 -0.95 14.76
C LEU A 88 5.23 -0.87 15.99
N SER A 89 6.43 -0.30 15.84
CA SER A 89 7.34 -0.07 16.97
C SER A 89 6.97 1.17 17.80
N GLN A 90 6.27 2.13 17.18
CA GLN A 90 5.90 3.41 17.80
C GLN A 90 4.51 3.37 18.42
N ASN A 91 3.70 2.37 18.08
CA ASN A 91 2.30 2.25 18.49
C ASN A 91 1.98 0.83 18.94
N ARG A 92 1.08 0.66 19.90
CA ARG A 92 0.51 -0.67 20.18
C ARG A 92 -0.48 -1.03 19.08
N LEU A 93 -0.40 -2.25 18.56
CA LEU A 93 -1.33 -2.72 17.52
C LEU A 93 -2.80 -2.60 17.96
N ASP A 94 -3.10 -2.96 19.22
CA ASP A 94 -4.45 -2.84 19.80
C ASP A 94 -5.01 -1.42 19.70
N ASP A 95 -4.17 -0.41 19.93
CA ASP A 95 -4.58 1.00 19.88
C ASP A 95 -4.88 1.40 18.42
N LEU A 96 -4.05 0.98 17.47
CA LEU A 96 -4.27 1.24 16.04
C LEU A 96 -5.57 0.61 15.52
N ILE A 97 -5.83 -0.66 15.87
CA ILE A 97 -7.00 -1.40 15.37
C ILE A 97 -8.30 -1.06 16.11
N SER A 98 -8.20 -0.42 17.28
CA SER A 98 -9.38 0.07 18.02
C SER A 98 -10.18 1.10 17.21
N MET A 99 -9.53 1.77 16.25
CA MET A 99 -10.15 2.76 15.36
C MET A 99 -10.91 2.12 14.17
N LEU A 100 -10.80 0.80 14.00
CA LEU A 100 -11.43 0.05 12.91
C LEU A 100 -12.76 -0.56 13.36
N LYS A 101 -13.74 -0.57 12.44
CA LYS A 101 -14.99 -1.32 12.64
C LYS A 101 -14.72 -2.82 12.54
N GLU A 102 -15.60 -3.66 13.09
CA GLU A 102 -15.35 -5.10 13.21
C GLU A 102 -15.06 -5.79 11.87
N GLU A 103 -15.90 -5.58 10.85
CA GLU A 103 -15.70 -6.16 9.50
C GLU A 103 -14.39 -5.68 8.86
N GLU A 104 -14.14 -4.36 8.90
CA GLU A 104 -12.91 -3.76 8.40
C GLU A 104 -11.66 -4.29 9.12
N ARG A 105 -11.74 -4.48 10.43
CA ARG A 105 -10.66 -4.98 11.27
C ARG A 105 -10.29 -6.41 10.88
N GLN A 106 -11.28 -7.26 10.62
CA GLN A 106 -11.04 -8.65 10.21
C GLN A 106 -10.30 -8.71 8.87
N ASP A 107 -10.76 -7.95 7.87
CA ASP A 107 -10.12 -7.89 6.55
C ASP A 107 -8.69 -7.35 6.65
N PHE A 108 -8.49 -6.26 7.39
CA PHE A 108 -7.17 -5.65 7.56
C PHE A 108 -6.20 -6.57 8.33
N LEU A 109 -6.64 -7.17 9.43
CA LEU A 109 -5.78 -8.06 10.23
C LEU A 109 -5.39 -9.32 9.47
N TYR A 110 -6.27 -9.84 8.61
CA TYR A 110 -5.93 -10.95 7.74
C TYR A 110 -4.76 -10.59 6.81
N ASP A 111 -4.86 -9.48 6.08
CA ASP A 111 -3.81 -9.01 5.17
C ASP A 111 -2.52 -8.65 5.93
N LEU A 112 -2.62 -7.95 7.06
CA LEU A 112 -1.47 -7.64 7.90
C LEU A 112 -0.76 -8.90 8.37
N ASN A 113 -1.51 -9.94 8.79
CA ASN A 113 -0.94 -11.21 9.20
C ASN A 113 -0.23 -11.93 8.04
N LEU A 114 -0.76 -11.85 6.82
CA LEU A 114 -0.05 -12.37 5.64
C LEU A 114 1.29 -11.66 5.46
N VAL A 115 1.31 -10.32 5.53
CA VAL A 115 2.54 -9.52 5.37
C VAL A 115 3.57 -9.84 6.47
N LEU A 116 3.16 -9.85 7.74
CA LEU A 116 4.09 -10.04 8.86
C LEU A 116 4.68 -11.45 8.91
N ASN A 117 3.96 -12.47 8.42
CA ASN A 117 4.44 -13.85 8.39
C ASN A 117 5.19 -14.23 7.10
N ASN A 118 5.18 -13.38 6.06
CA ASN A 118 5.78 -13.68 4.76
C ASN A 118 6.67 -12.51 4.30
N ARG A 119 7.79 -12.31 4.99
CA ARG A 119 8.68 -11.15 4.78
C ARG A 119 9.84 -11.41 3.81
N ASP A 120 10.13 -12.68 3.54
CA ASP A 120 11.21 -13.09 2.65
C ASP A 120 10.70 -13.25 1.22
N ILE A 121 11.48 -12.77 0.25
CA ILE A 121 11.23 -12.97 -1.18
C ILE A 121 12.09 -14.14 -1.66
N GLU A 122 11.49 -15.04 -2.44
CA GLU A 122 12.19 -16.15 -3.09
C GLU A 122 13.37 -15.63 -3.95
N LYS A 123 14.51 -16.33 -3.89
CA LYS A 123 15.77 -15.90 -4.53
C LYS A 123 15.96 -16.52 -5.90
#